data_AF-A0A9J6B762-F1
#
_entry.id   AF-A0A9J6B762-F1
#
_cell.length_a   1.000
_cell.length_b   1.000
_cell.length_c   1.000
_cell.angle_alpha   90.00
_cell.angle_beta   90.00
_cell.angle_gamma   90.00
#
_symmetry.space_group_name_H-M   'P 1'
#
loop_
_entity.id
_entity.type
_entity.pdbx_description
1 polymer ?
#
loop_
_entity_poly.entity_id
_entity_poly.type
_entity_poly.pdbx_seq_one_letter_code
_entity_poly.pdbx_strand_id
1 'polypeptide(L)'
;MIFLLENNDLQRKDEHWKIFQRYLVNGLYYSGESYKTQSYYKEILISSRSAEFQHLSGMGHNPQEKSYNFSKIIIKQIIYVEDWDMSAMKERQISLNNTHMNFTYWDYIRAFDKVFYYNNDKHKHTWFIKSHIRLNHITKKSNQFSGMGHNPRL
;
A
#
# COMPACT_ATOMS: atom_id res chain seq x y z
N MET A 1 11.65 0.52 -8.52
CA MET A 1 12.32 1.12 -7.35
C MET A 1 13.79 1.24 -7.70
N ILE A 2 14.34 2.46 -7.74
CA ILE A 2 15.76 2.71 -8.06
C ILE A 2 16.41 3.09 -6.73
N PHE A 3 17.44 2.34 -6.32
CA PHE A 3 18.25 2.67 -5.16
C PHE A 3 19.56 3.28 -5.66
N LEU A 4 19.93 4.43 -5.10
CA LEU A 4 21.27 4.98 -5.26
C LEU A 4 22.17 4.28 -4.24
N LEU A 5 22.98 3.34 -4.73
CA LEU A 5 24.00 2.66 -3.94
C LEU A 5 25.24 3.55 -3.84
N GLU A 6 25.85 3.63 -2.66
CA GLU A 6 27.16 4.25 -2.53
C GLU A 6 28.25 3.36 -3.16
N ASN A 7 29.31 3.97 -3.68
CA ASN A 7 30.42 3.24 -4.31
C ASN A 7 31.08 2.21 -3.36
N ASN A 8 31.07 2.48 -2.05
CA ASN A 8 31.57 1.53 -1.05
C ASN A 8 30.71 0.27 -0.92
N ASP A 9 29.41 0.33 -1.23
CA ASP A 9 28.52 -0.82 -1.20
C ASP A 9 28.74 -1.74 -2.40
N LEU A 10 29.08 -1.17 -3.57
CA LEU A 10 29.42 -1.94 -4.78
C LEU A 10 30.66 -2.82 -4.62
N GLN A 11 31.55 -2.48 -3.68
CA GLN A 11 32.76 -3.27 -3.39
C GLN A 11 32.50 -4.46 -2.45
N ARG A 12 31.34 -4.48 -1.77
CA ARG A 12 30.98 -5.54 -0.80
C ARG A 12 30.15 -6.64 -1.47
N LYS A 13 30.74 -7.30 -2.46
CA LYS A 13 30.11 -8.33 -3.32
C LYS A 13 29.58 -9.55 -2.57
N ASP A 14 30.09 -9.82 -1.37
CA ASP A 14 29.64 -10.98 -0.58
C ASP A 14 28.63 -10.61 0.52
N GLU A 15 28.32 -9.31 0.66
CA GLU A 15 27.41 -8.78 1.68
C GLU A 15 26.14 -8.19 1.07
N HIS A 16 25.70 -8.70 -0.08
CA HIS A 16 24.49 -8.25 -0.77
C HIS A 16 23.29 -8.18 0.18
N TRP A 17 23.23 -9.12 1.14
CA TRP A 17 22.19 -9.15 2.16
C TRP A 17 22.27 -8.00 3.18
N LYS A 18 23.47 -7.58 3.61
CA LYS A 18 23.63 -6.43 4.52
C LYS A 18 23.35 -5.11 3.82
N ILE A 19 23.69 -5.01 2.53
CA ILE A 19 23.32 -3.88 1.67
C ILE A 19 21.79 -3.82 1.55
N PHE A 20 21.15 -4.95 1.21
CA PHE A 20 19.70 -5.08 1.19
C PHE A 20 19.08 -4.65 2.52
N GLN A 21 19.59 -5.12 3.67
CA GLN A 21 19.10 -4.71 4.99
C GLN A 21 19.26 -3.20 5.25
N ARG A 22 20.38 -2.58 4.89
CA ARG A 22 20.59 -1.13 5.06
C ARG A 22 19.61 -0.29 4.24
N TYR A 23 19.27 -0.71 3.03
CA TYR A 23 18.41 0.07 2.14
C TYR A 23 16.93 -0.31 2.21
N LEU A 24 16.59 -1.55 2.60
CA LEU A 24 15.21 -2.05 2.70
C LEU A 24 14.72 -2.26 4.13
N VAL A 25 15.58 -2.64 5.07
CA VAL A 25 15.16 -2.95 6.46
C VAL A 25 15.30 -1.75 7.39
N ASN A 26 16.34 -0.92 7.22
CA ASN A 26 16.38 0.41 7.87
C ASN A 26 15.43 1.43 7.22
N GLY A 27 14.82 1.06 6.09
CA GLY A 27 13.78 1.80 5.38
C GLY A 27 12.37 1.57 5.95
N LEU A 28 12.18 1.67 7.27
CA LEU A 28 10.84 1.80 7.86
C LEU A 28 10.09 3.05 7.36
N TYR A 29 10.80 3.92 6.64
CA TYR A 29 10.32 5.16 6.06
C TYR A 29 10.65 5.19 4.58
N TYR A 30 9.66 5.52 3.75
CA TYR A 30 9.89 5.76 2.33
C TYR A 30 10.65 7.07 2.15
N SER A 31 11.60 7.09 1.20
CA SER A 31 12.41 8.25 0.89
C SER A 31 11.54 9.51 0.77
N GLY A 32 11.77 10.47 1.67
CA GLY A 32 11.07 11.76 1.71
C GLY A 32 10.33 12.06 3.01
N GLU A 33 9.81 11.06 3.75
CA GLU A 33 8.95 11.32 4.91
C GLU A 33 9.08 10.25 6.01
N SER A 34 9.76 10.61 7.11
CA SER A 34 10.11 9.74 8.25
C SER A 34 8.94 9.34 9.16
N TYR A 35 7.70 9.45 8.71
CA TYR A 35 6.51 9.02 9.46
C TYR A 35 5.60 8.08 8.65
N LYS A 36 5.79 8.02 7.33
CA LYS A 36 5.02 7.17 6.42
C LYS A 36 5.51 5.72 6.49
N THR A 37 5.21 5.05 7.59
CA THR A 37 5.56 3.64 7.84
C THR A 37 4.65 2.66 7.10
N GLN A 38 5.02 1.38 7.08
CA GLN A 38 4.12 0.31 6.60
C GLN A 38 2.77 0.31 7.36
N SER A 39 2.81 0.55 8.69
CA SER A 39 1.60 0.70 9.51
C SER A 39 0.73 1.88 9.09
N TYR A 40 1.32 3.01 8.71
CA TYR A 40 0.61 4.16 8.16
C TYR A 40 -0.18 3.80 6.90
N TYR A 41 0.46 3.14 5.92
CA TYR A 41 -0.23 2.74 4.69
C TYR A 41 -1.27 1.65 4.94
N LYS A 42 -1.01 0.73 5.86
CA LYS A 42 -2.00 -0.27 6.27
C LYS A 42 -3.24 0.41 6.85
N GLU A 43 -3.06 1.40 7.72
CA GLU A 43 -4.15 2.14 8.34
C GLU A 43 -4.94 2.99 7.33
N ILE A 44 -4.28 3.54 6.31
CA ILE A 44 -4.98 4.18 5.18
C ILE A 44 -5.95 3.20 4.50
N LEU A 45 -5.51 1.98 4.20
CA LEU A 45 -6.37 1.00 3.51
C LEU A 45 -7.50 0.48 4.41
N ILE A 46 -7.28 0.37 5.71
CA ILE A 46 -8.31 -0.04 6.69
C ILE A 46 -9.34 1.07 6.88
N SER A 47 -8.90 2.30 7.17
CA SER A 47 -9.77 3.45 7.43
C SER A 47 -10.64 3.83 6.22
N SER A 48 -10.09 3.71 5.01
CA SER A 48 -10.81 3.89 3.75
C SER A 48 -11.71 2.71 3.36
N ARG A 49 -11.76 1.64 4.19
CA ARG A 49 -12.49 0.38 3.93
C ARG A 49 -12.08 -0.30 2.62
N SER A 50 -10.89 0.00 2.13
CA SER A 50 -10.38 -0.49 0.85
C SER A 50 -9.78 -1.88 0.97
N ALA A 51 -9.23 -2.23 2.13
CA ALA A 51 -8.73 -3.57 2.39
C ALA A 51 -8.91 -4.03 3.84
N GLU A 52 -8.96 -5.35 4.01
CA GLU A 52 -8.86 -6.02 5.32
C GLU A 52 -7.55 -6.80 5.41
N PHE A 53 -7.01 -6.87 6.61
CA PHE A 53 -5.76 -7.57 6.89
C PHE A 53 -5.98 -8.64 7.96
N GLN A 54 -5.40 -9.81 7.74
CA GLN A 54 -5.31 -10.88 8.73
C GLN A 54 -3.85 -11.32 8.83
N HIS A 55 -3.32 -11.32 10.03
CA HIS A 55 -1.95 -11.77 10.29
C HIS A 55 -1.97 -13.06 11.11
N LEU A 56 -1.15 -14.02 10.70
CA LEU A 56 -0.99 -15.31 11.35
C LEU A 56 0.48 -15.47 11.72
N SER A 57 0.76 -15.48 13.02
CA SER A 57 2.04 -15.93 13.54
C SER A 57 2.10 -17.46 13.52
N GLY A 58 3.27 -18.03 13.29
CA GLY A 58 3.47 -19.46 13.58
C GLY A 58 3.33 -19.69 15.08
N MET A 59 3.01 -20.91 15.46
CA MET A 59 2.99 -21.37 16.85
C MET A 59 4.44 -21.41 17.38
N GLY A 60 5.00 -20.24 17.66
CA GLY A 60 6.30 -20.06 18.31
C GLY A 60 6.11 -19.93 19.81
N HIS A 61 7.00 -20.56 20.57
CA HIS A 61 6.91 -20.68 22.03
C HIS A 61 7.07 -19.35 22.82
N ASN A 62 7.37 -18.23 22.15
CA ASN A 62 7.59 -16.93 22.79
C ASN A 62 6.53 -15.89 22.37
N PRO A 63 5.61 -15.49 23.28
CA PRO A 63 4.58 -14.47 23.03
C PRO A 63 5.13 -13.07 22.72
N GLN A 64 6.42 -12.82 22.94
CA GLN A 64 7.07 -11.53 22.68
C GLN A 64 7.64 -11.40 21.25
N GLU A 65 7.87 -12.51 20.53
CA GLU A 65 8.24 -12.48 19.12
C GLU A 65 6.96 -12.37 18.26
N LYS A 66 6.37 -11.16 18.20
CA LYS A 66 5.27 -10.86 17.26
C LYS A 66 5.77 -10.75 15.82
N SER A 67 6.38 -11.81 15.30
CA SER A 67 6.66 -11.95 13.88
C SER A 67 5.54 -12.74 13.20
N TYR A 68 5.02 -12.21 12.10
CA TYR A 68 4.01 -12.89 11.31
C TYR A 68 4.71 -13.78 10.28
N ASN A 69 4.25 -15.03 10.15
CA ASN A 69 4.72 -15.93 9.11
C ASN A 69 3.87 -15.77 7.85
N PHE A 70 2.58 -15.54 8.04
CA PHE A 70 1.64 -15.36 6.96
C PHE A 70 0.83 -14.11 7.20
N SER A 71 0.64 -13.32 6.14
CA SER A 71 -0.32 -12.23 6.13
C SER A 71 -1.27 -12.43 4.97
N LYS A 72 -2.54 -12.10 5.19
CA LYS A 72 -3.56 -12.08 4.16
C LYS A 72 -4.10 -10.67 4.04
N ILE A 73 -4.25 -10.21 2.80
CA ILE A 73 -4.98 -8.99 2.46
C ILE A 73 -6.19 -9.34 1.60
N ILE A 74 -7.32 -8.73 1.91
CA ILE A 74 -8.52 -8.78 1.07
C ILE A 74 -8.78 -7.36 0.57
N ILE A 75 -8.50 -7.11 -0.70
CA ILE A 75 -8.80 -5.83 -1.38
C ILE A 75 -10.28 -5.84 -1.76
N LYS A 76 -11.04 -4.88 -1.21
CA LYS A 76 -12.48 -4.76 -1.39
C LYS A 76 -12.86 -3.75 -2.46
N GLN A 77 -12.16 -2.63 -2.48
CA GLN A 77 -12.45 -1.51 -3.39
C GLN A 77 -11.20 -0.67 -3.63
N ILE A 78 -11.23 0.07 -4.74
CA ILE A 78 -10.30 1.13 -5.05
C ILE A 78 -11.13 2.40 -5.21
N ILE A 79 -10.82 3.43 -4.44
CA ILE A 79 -11.38 4.77 -4.61
C ILE A 79 -10.65 5.40 -5.78
N TYR A 80 -11.37 5.74 -6.84
CA TYR A 80 -10.78 6.44 -7.98
C TYR A 80 -10.58 7.92 -7.65
N VAL A 81 -9.71 8.60 -8.39
CA VAL A 81 -9.39 10.02 -8.11
C VAL A 81 -10.63 10.90 -8.23
N GLU A 82 -11.54 10.55 -9.14
CA GLU A 82 -12.81 11.24 -9.37
C GLU A 82 -13.77 11.10 -8.18
N ASP A 83 -13.64 10.02 -7.40
CA ASP A 83 -14.44 9.77 -6.20
C ASP A 83 -13.70 10.17 -4.91
N TRP A 84 -12.50 10.76 -5.03
CA TRP A 84 -11.69 11.17 -3.89
C TRP A 84 -12.22 12.45 -3.25
N ASP A 85 -12.27 13.53 -4.03
CA ASP A 85 -12.90 14.82 -3.72
C ASP A 85 -12.73 15.72 -4.96
N MET A 86 -13.04 17.02 -4.85
CA MET A 86 -12.73 18.04 -5.86
C MET A 86 -11.22 18.16 -6.19
N SER A 87 -10.33 17.56 -5.39
CA SER A 87 -8.88 17.55 -5.64
C SER A 87 -8.21 16.31 -5.04
N ALA A 88 -7.28 15.72 -5.79
CA ALA A 88 -6.39 14.64 -5.32
C ALA A 88 -5.49 15.06 -4.14
N MET A 89 -5.29 16.37 -3.96
CA MET A 89 -4.50 16.94 -2.87
C MET A 89 -5.31 17.14 -1.58
N LYS A 90 -6.62 16.90 -1.63
CA LYS A 90 -7.44 16.97 -0.42
C LYS A 90 -6.96 15.91 0.58
N GLU A 91 -6.58 16.39 1.75
CA GLU A 91 -6.16 15.55 2.86
C GLU A 91 -7.35 14.92 3.57
N ARG A 92 -7.18 13.65 3.91
CA ARG A 92 -8.05 12.89 4.83
C ARG A 92 -7.23 12.50 6.06
N GLN A 93 -7.90 12.12 7.14
CA GLN A 93 -7.27 11.80 8.41
C GLN A 93 -7.40 10.32 8.77
N ILE A 94 -6.33 9.79 9.36
CA ILE A 94 -6.31 8.51 10.07
C ILE A 94 -5.84 8.72 11.51
N SER A 95 -6.12 7.74 12.37
CA SER A 95 -5.54 7.65 13.70
C SER A 95 -4.64 6.42 13.77
N LEU A 96 -3.35 6.63 14.04
CA LEU A 96 -2.37 5.56 14.24
C LEU A 96 -1.71 5.76 15.60
N ASN A 97 -1.82 4.78 16.50
CA ASN A 97 -1.27 4.85 17.86
C ASN A 97 -1.67 6.14 18.60
N ASN A 98 -2.95 6.51 18.53
CA ASN A 98 -3.52 7.75 19.11
C ASN A 98 -2.95 9.06 18.53
N THR A 99 -2.23 9.00 17.41
CA THR A 99 -1.73 10.18 16.69
C THR A 99 -2.52 10.36 15.40
N HIS A 100 -3.05 11.55 15.19
CA HIS A 100 -3.71 11.89 13.94
C HIS A 100 -2.68 12.17 12.85
N MET A 101 -2.87 11.56 11.69
CA MET A 101 -2.02 11.74 10.52
C MET A 101 -2.87 12.04 9.30
N ASN A 102 -2.36 12.91 8.44
CA ASN A 102 -3.01 13.26 7.19
C ASN A 102 -2.49 12.39 6.04
N PHE A 103 -3.33 12.21 5.02
CA PHE A 103 -2.97 11.51 3.79
C PHE A 103 -3.75 12.04 2.59
N THR A 104 -3.10 12.05 1.44
CA THR A 104 -3.67 12.46 0.15
C THR A 104 -4.10 11.24 -0.68
N TYR A 105 -4.71 11.48 -1.85
CA TYR A 105 -4.98 10.43 -2.82
C TYR A 105 -3.71 9.66 -3.22
N TRP A 106 -2.59 10.37 -3.34
CA TRP A 106 -1.32 9.76 -3.71
C TRP A 106 -0.77 8.83 -2.63
N ASP A 107 -0.96 9.18 -1.36
CA ASP A 107 -0.64 8.29 -0.25
C ASP A 107 -1.53 7.04 -0.27
N TYR A 108 -2.81 7.21 -0.59
CA TYR A 108 -3.76 6.10 -0.75
C TYR A 108 -3.38 5.13 -1.86
N ILE A 109 -3.05 5.63 -3.06
CA ILE A 109 -2.61 4.76 -4.16
C ILE A 109 -1.27 4.08 -3.83
N ARG A 110 -0.33 4.81 -3.22
CA ARG A 110 0.94 4.21 -2.75
C ARG A 110 0.72 3.12 -1.70
N ALA A 111 -0.36 3.21 -0.91
CA ALA A 111 -0.63 2.25 0.14
C ALA A 111 -0.75 0.81 -0.39
N PHE A 112 -1.33 0.62 -1.59
CA PHE A 112 -1.46 -0.71 -2.19
C PHE A 112 -0.12 -1.37 -2.53
N ASP A 113 0.95 -0.61 -2.75
CA ASP A 113 2.32 -1.15 -2.91
C ASP A 113 3.01 -1.29 -1.54
N LYS A 114 2.91 -0.23 -0.72
CA LYS A 114 3.70 -0.06 0.51
C LYS A 114 3.32 -1.00 1.65
N VAL A 115 2.09 -1.51 1.67
CA VAL A 115 1.69 -2.48 2.71
C VAL A 115 2.42 -3.81 2.62
N PHE A 116 2.91 -4.18 1.44
CA PHE A 116 3.61 -5.44 1.20
C PHE A 116 5.06 -5.44 1.67
N TYR A 117 5.58 -4.28 2.09
CA TYR A 117 6.97 -4.13 2.56
C TYR A 117 7.08 -4.54 4.03
N TYR A 118 6.54 -5.71 4.33
CA TYR A 118 6.72 -6.42 5.58
C TYR A 118 7.43 -7.72 5.28
N ASN A 119 8.46 -8.01 6.05
CA ASN A 119 9.07 -9.34 6.10
C ASN A 119 9.36 -9.66 7.57
N ASN A 120 9.37 -10.94 7.92
CA ASN A 120 9.77 -11.34 9.25
C ASN A 120 11.30 -11.44 9.34
N ASP A 121 11.82 -11.53 10.57
CA ASP A 121 13.26 -11.61 10.85
C ASP A 121 13.92 -12.85 10.25
N LYS A 122 13.12 -13.86 9.88
CA LYS A 122 13.57 -15.10 9.23
C LYS A 122 13.52 -15.04 7.71
N HIS A 123 13.07 -13.93 7.12
CA HIS A 123 12.86 -13.74 5.69
C HIS A 123 11.97 -14.80 5.02
N LYS A 124 11.00 -15.33 5.78
CA LYS A 124 10.08 -16.40 5.37
C LYS A 124 8.63 -15.93 5.40
N HIS A 125 8.39 -14.62 5.43
CA HIS A 125 7.03 -14.10 5.40
C HIS A 125 6.39 -14.34 4.03
N THR A 126 5.12 -14.73 4.03
CA THR A 126 4.33 -14.92 2.80
C THR A 126 3.05 -14.11 2.85
N TRP A 127 2.73 -13.45 1.73
CA TRP A 127 1.46 -12.74 1.53
C TRP A 127 0.46 -13.57 0.73
N PHE A 128 -0.77 -13.63 1.21
CA PHE A 128 -1.94 -14.11 0.48
C PHE A 128 -2.80 -12.92 0.07
N ILE A 129 -3.06 -12.78 -1.22
CA ILE A 129 -3.78 -11.62 -1.77
C ILE A 129 -5.10 -12.11 -2.37
N LYS A 130 -6.21 -11.55 -1.90
CA LYS A 130 -7.55 -11.76 -2.49
C LYS A 130 -8.12 -10.41 -2.92
N SER A 131 -8.70 -10.35 -4.12
CA SER A 131 -9.36 -9.14 -4.65
C SER A 131 -10.84 -9.43 -4.91
N HIS A 132 -11.73 -8.55 -4.45
CA HIS A 132 -13.17 -8.56 -4.74
C HIS A 132 -13.62 -7.28 -5.46
N ILE A 133 -12.71 -6.61 -6.16
CA ILE A 133 -13.01 -5.35 -6.83
C ILE A 133 -14.14 -5.57 -7.83
N ARG A 134 -15.29 -4.92 -7.58
CA ARG A 134 -16.37 -4.84 -8.57
C ARG A 134 -16.01 -3.74 -9.57
N LEU A 135 -15.80 -4.13 -10.83
CA LEU A 135 -15.49 -3.21 -11.92
C LEU A 135 -16.75 -2.44 -12.36
N ASN A 136 -17.22 -1.51 -11.53
CA ASN A 136 -18.43 -0.73 -11.84
C ASN A 136 -18.14 0.53 -12.69
N HIS A 137 -16.87 0.93 -12.85
CA HIS A 137 -16.50 2.17 -13.57
C HIS A 137 -16.35 2.00 -15.09
N ILE A 138 -16.16 0.77 -15.58
CA ILE A 138 -16.01 0.52 -17.03
C ILE A 138 -17.37 0.72 -17.75
N THR A 139 -18.49 0.39 -17.11
CA THR A 139 -19.84 0.52 -17.67
C THR A 139 -20.42 1.94 -17.65
N LYS A 140 -19.89 2.87 -16.84
CA LYS A 140 -20.33 4.28 -16.88
C LYS A 140 -19.84 5.01 -18.13
N LYS A 141 -18.64 4.68 -18.64
CA LYS A 141 -18.12 5.31 -19.88
C LYS A 141 -18.87 4.83 -21.13
N SER A 142 -19.31 3.58 -21.21
CA SER A 142 -20.06 3.10 -22.39
C SER A 142 -21.44 3.77 -22.54
N ASN A 143 -22.08 4.16 -21.44
CA ASN A 143 -23.41 4.79 -21.48
C ASN A 143 -23.40 6.29 -21.74
N GLN A 144 -22.23 6.96 -21.70
CA GLN A 144 -22.12 8.37 -22.08
C GLN A 144 -21.91 8.55 -23.59
N PHE A 145 -21.37 7.55 -24.29
CA PHE A 145 -21.16 7.61 -25.75
C PHE A 145 -22.36 7.14 -26.57
N SER A 146 -23.35 6.46 -25.99
CA SER A 146 -24.56 6.01 -26.69
C SER A 146 -25.69 7.05 -26.75
N GLY A 147 -25.53 8.21 -26.11
CA GLY A 147 -26.56 9.28 -26.05
C GLY A 147 -26.43 10.40 -27.09
N MET A 148 -25.38 10.41 -27.91
CA MET A 148 -25.19 11.41 -28.97
C MET A 148 -25.47 10.82 -30.36
N GLY A 149 -26.71 10.39 -30.59
CA GLY A 149 -27.19 9.90 -31.89
C GLY A 149 -28.26 10.81 -32.48
N HIS A 150 -27.86 11.61 -33.46
CA HIS A 150 -28.64 12.32 -34.50
C HIS A 150 -30.03 12.89 -34.18
N ASN A 151 -30.09 14.22 -34.15
CA ASN A 151 -31.28 15.00 -34.51
C ASN A 151 -31.07 15.57 -35.93
N PRO A 152 -31.68 15.01 -36.99
CA PRO A 152 -31.67 15.65 -38.30
C PRO A 152 -32.82 16.67 -38.34
N ARG A 153 -32.48 17.95 -38.14
CA ARG A 153 -33.29 19.06 -38.64
C ARG A 153 -32.65 19.58 -39.93
N LEU A 154 -33.30 19.29 -41.04
CA LEU A 154 -33.60 20.12 -42.22
C LEU A 154 -33.81 19.22 -43.44
#